data_AF-A0A9E3CJR2-F1
#
_entry.id   AF-A0A9E3CJR2-F1
#
_cell.length_a   1.000
_cell.length_b   1.000
_cell.length_c   1.000
_cell.angle_alpha   90.00
_cell.angle_beta   90.00
_cell.angle_gamma   90.00
#
_symmetry.space_group_name_H-M   'P 1'
#
loop_
_entity.id
_entity.type
_entity.pdbx_description
1 polymer ?
#
loop_
_entity_poly.entity_id
_entity_poly.type
_entity_poly.pdbx_seq_one_letter_code
_entity_poly.pdbx_strand_id
1 'polypeptide(L)'
;MSHTDEPALDPDLFAPYGRLVELEVLGRAVRVPERNSLLRGFQYLSVETISYGDFCWNGDCTNCQFWYREGGQPQDKTALACRFEARDGLVITRLAPQVRIKGVTE
;
A
#
# COMPACT_ATOMS: atom_id res chain seq x y z
N MET A 1 31.33 -4.35 -4.77
CA MET A 1 30.43 -3.18 -4.74
C MET A 1 29.02 -3.72 -4.89
N SER A 2 28.37 -4.04 -3.77
CA SER A 2 27.03 -4.62 -3.77
C SER A 2 26.07 -3.63 -4.41
N HIS A 3 25.60 -3.96 -5.61
CA HIS A 3 24.47 -3.27 -6.20
C HIS A 3 23.27 -3.72 -5.38
N THR A 4 22.76 -2.84 -4.52
CA THR A 4 21.43 -3.01 -3.96
C THR A 4 20.47 -2.89 -5.13
N ASP A 5 19.81 -3.98 -5.50
CA ASP A 5 18.65 -4.02 -6.38
C ASP A 5 17.48 -3.25 -5.72
N GLU A 6 17.63 -1.94 -5.54
CA GLU A 6 16.48 -1.06 -5.39
C GLU A 6 15.91 -0.88 -6.80
N PRO A 7 14.69 -1.39 -7.09
CA PRO A 7 14.08 -1.16 -8.38
C PRO A 7 14.07 0.35 -8.62
N ALA A 8 14.55 0.77 -9.79
CA ALA A 8 14.56 2.17 -10.19
C ALA A 8 13.11 2.68 -10.16
N LEU A 9 12.73 3.28 -9.04
CA LEU A 9 11.42 3.86 -8.83
C LEU A 9 11.27 5.02 -9.80
N ASP A 10 10.33 4.91 -10.72
CA ASP A 10 9.98 6.00 -11.62
C ASP A 10 9.50 7.20 -10.77
N PRO A 11 10.24 8.32 -10.75
CA PRO A 11 9.90 9.48 -9.93
C PRO A 11 8.57 10.13 -10.35
N ASP A 12 8.10 9.89 -11.57
CA ASP A 12 6.83 10.43 -12.07
C ASP A 12 5.61 9.62 -11.60
N LEU A 13 5.83 8.43 -11.03
CA LEU A 13 4.75 7.53 -10.58
C LEU A 13 4.13 7.96 -9.24
N PHE A 14 4.90 8.66 -8.41
CA PHE A 14 4.54 9.03 -7.04
C PHE A 14 4.38 10.54 -6.90
N ALA A 15 3.43 10.96 -6.07
CA ALA A 15 3.41 12.34 -5.61
C ALA A 15 4.72 12.64 -4.85
N PRO A 16 5.29 13.86 -4.96
CA PRO A 16 6.50 14.23 -4.23
C PRO A 16 6.34 13.99 -2.73
N TYR A 17 7.25 13.20 -2.16
CA TYR A 17 7.24 12.80 -0.75
C TYR A 17 8.57 13.14 -0.08
N GLY A 18 8.52 13.58 1.18
CA GLY A 18 9.71 13.93 1.96
C GLY A 18 10.22 12.81 2.87
N ARG A 19 9.39 11.78 3.10
CA ARG A 19 9.69 10.64 3.98
C ARG A 19 8.81 9.44 3.65
N LEU A 20 9.11 8.30 4.27
CA LEU A 20 8.23 7.15 4.30
C LEU A 20 7.43 7.13 5.62
N VAL A 21 6.15 6.80 5.54
CA VAL A 21 5.28 6.54 6.70
C VAL A 21 5.30 5.06 7.05
N GLU A 22 5.25 4.76 8.33
CA GLU A 22 5.22 3.38 8.83
C GLU A 22 3.78 2.92 9.06
N LEU A 23 3.46 1.74 8.53
CA LEU A 23 2.18 1.09 8.72
C LEU A 23 2.37 -0.42 8.89
N GLU A 24 1.37 -1.08 9.47
CA GLU A 24 1.36 -2.52 9.64
C GLU A 24 0.41 -3.15 8.61
N VAL A 25 0.89 -4.14 7.86
CA VAL A 25 0.07 -4.97 6.97
C VAL A 25 0.10 -6.41 7.43
N LEU A 26 -1.05 -6.90 7.91
CA LEU A 26 -1.21 -8.28 8.37
C LEU A 26 -0.13 -8.69 9.40
N GLY A 27 0.17 -7.82 10.35
CA GLY A 27 1.21 -8.05 11.37
C GLY A 27 2.64 -7.72 10.95
N ARG A 28 2.87 -7.23 9.72
CA ARG A 28 4.21 -6.86 9.23
C ARG A 28 4.35 -5.36 9.09
N ALA A 29 5.37 -4.79 9.74
CA ALA A 29 5.74 -3.40 9.54
C ALA A 29 6.30 -3.18 8.12
N VAL A 30 5.76 -2.18 7.42
CA VAL A 30 6.22 -1.74 6.11
C VAL A 30 6.30 -0.22 6.07
N ARG A 31 7.06 0.32 5.11
CA ARG A 31 7.23 1.76 4.94
C ARG A 31 6.92 2.14 3.50
N VAL A 32 6.08 3.16 3.33
CA VAL A 32 5.62 3.63 2.01
C VAL A 32 5.68 5.15 1.91
N PRO A 33 5.79 5.73 0.70
CA PRO A 33 5.78 7.18 0.50
C PRO A 33 4.55 7.87 1.11
N GLU A 34 4.77 8.94 1.86
CA GLU A 34 3.66 9.82 2.30
C GLU A 34 2.98 10.52 1.11
N ARG A 35 1.80 11.13 1.34
CA ARG A 35 1.04 11.93 0.35
C ARG A 35 0.61 11.17 -0.90
N ASN A 36 0.70 9.84 -0.86
CA ASN A 36 0.31 8.95 -1.93
C ASN A 36 -0.89 8.12 -1.46
N SER A 37 -1.70 7.66 -2.42
CA SER A 37 -2.74 6.68 -2.10
C SER A 37 -2.08 5.40 -1.58
N LEU A 38 -2.80 4.66 -0.74
CA LEU A 38 -2.32 3.41 -0.17
C LEU A 38 -2.03 2.39 -1.28
N LEU A 39 -2.78 2.41 -2.39
CA LEU A 39 -2.48 1.55 -3.54
C LEU A 39 -1.14 1.92 -4.21
N ARG A 40 -0.80 3.22 -4.31
CA ARG A 40 0.56 3.63 -4.70
C ARG A 40 1.59 3.17 -3.67
N GLY A 41 1.27 3.24 -2.37
CA GLY A 41 2.11 2.66 -1.33
C GLY A 41 2.37 1.17 -1.53
N PHE A 42 1.36 0.38 -1.88
CA PHE A 42 1.56 -1.04 -2.23
C PHE A 42 2.36 -1.22 -3.50
N GLN A 43 2.18 -0.36 -4.50
CA GLN A 43 2.99 -0.38 -5.72
C GLN A 43 4.47 -0.11 -5.45
N TYR A 44 4.79 0.76 -4.49
CA TYR A 44 6.15 0.99 -4.03
C TYR A 44 6.77 -0.29 -3.45
N LEU A 45 5.99 -1.07 -2.70
CA LEU A 45 6.44 -2.36 -2.13
C LEU A 45 6.49 -3.48 -3.17
N SER A 46 5.66 -3.43 -4.20
CA SER A 46 5.53 -4.50 -5.20
C SER A 46 5.06 -3.94 -6.54
N VAL A 47 6.02 -3.41 -7.31
CA VAL A 47 5.76 -2.73 -8.58
C VAL A 47 5.06 -3.67 -9.56
N GLU A 48 5.54 -4.91 -9.71
CA GLU A 48 5.01 -5.86 -10.70
C GLU A 48 3.55 -6.24 -10.41
N THR A 49 3.26 -6.73 -9.20
CA THR A 49 1.92 -7.24 -8.86
C THR A 49 0.85 -6.16 -8.82
N ILE A 50 1.22 -4.93 -8.47
CA ILE A 50 0.28 -3.81 -8.37
C ILE A 50 0.11 -3.09 -9.71
N SER A 51 1.17 -2.94 -10.51
CA SER A 51 1.09 -2.28 -11.82
C SER A 51 0.32 -3.12 -12.85
N TYR A 52 0.49 -4.45 -12.80
CA TYR A 52 -0.18 -5.39 -13.72
C TYR A 52 -1.37 -6.11 -13.07
N GLY A 53 -1.80 -5.67 -11.89
CA GLY A 53 -2.97 -6.21 -11.20
C GLY A 53 -4.30 -5.62 -11.70
N ASP A 54 -5.40 -6.25 -11.32
CA ASP A 54 -6.76 -5.85 -11.72
C ASP A 54 -7.26 -4.61 -10.95
N PHE A 55 -6.59 -3.47 -11.11
CA PHE A 55 -6.95 -2.23 -10.41
C PHE A 55 -7.40 -1.13 -11.37
N CYS A 56 -8.57 -0.56 -11.10
CA CYS A 56 -9.12 0.58 -11.85
C CYS A 56 -8.51 1.94 -11.48
N TRP A 57 -7.84 2.05 -10.33
CA TRP A 57 -7.29 3.30 -9.76
C TRP A 57 -8.28 4.45 -9.52
N ASN A 58 -9.57 4.27 -9.79
CA ASN A 58 -10.59 5.33 -9.73
C ASN A 58 -11.69 5.09 -8.68
N GLY A 59 -11.74 3.89 -8.08
CA GLY A 59 -12.69 3.52 -7.03
C GLY A 59 -13.84 2.62 -7.48
N ASP A 60 -13.90 2.23 -8.76
CA ASP A 60 -15.06 1.51 -9.29
C ASP A 60 -15.03 0.00 -9.04
N CYS A 61 -13.86 -0.65 -9.16
CA CYS A 61 -13.78 -2.12 -9.20
C CYS A 61 -13.73 -2.82 -7.83
N THR A 62 -13.55 -2.08 -6.74
CA THR A 62 -13.31 -2.59 -5.36
C THR A 62 -12.19 -3.61 -5.15
N ASN A 63 -11.43 -4.00 -6.18
CA ASN A 63 -10.31 -4.97 -6.07
C ASN A 63 -9.18 -4.52 -5.14
N CYS A 64 -9.09 -3.22 -4.80
CA CYS A 64 -8.15 -2.69 -3.81
C CYS A 64 -8.78 -2.46 -2.42
N GLN A 65 -9.90 -3.13 -2.13
CA GLN A 65 -10.54 -3.05 -0.82
C GLN A 65 -9.63 -3.60 0.27
N PHE A 66 -9.64 -2.94 1.42
CA PHE A 66 -8.93 -3.38 2.61
C PHE A 66 -9.74 -3.08 3.87
N TRP A 67 -9.30 -3.69 4.97
CA TRP A 67 -9.84 -3.45 6.31
C TRP A 67 -8.72 -2.99 7.22
N TYR A 68 -9.02 -2.01 8.06
CA TYR A 68 -8.04 -1.40 8.92
C TYR A 68 -8.62 -0.98 10.27
N ARG A 69 -7.73 -0.82 11.24
CA ARG A 69 -8.02 -0.20 12.53
C ARG A 69 -7.24 1.08 12.69
N GLU A 70 -7.82 2.02 13.44
CA GLU A 70 -7.16 3.24 13.88
C GLU A 70 -7.06 3.23 15.40
N GLY A 71 -5.89 3.57 15.94
CA GLY A 71 -5.72 3.95 17.35
C GLY A 71 -6.43 3.06 18.36
N GLY A 72 -6.09 1.76 18.40
CA GLY A 72 -6.60 0.83 19.43
C GLY A 72 -8.10 0.50 19.35
N GLN A 73 -8.82 0.95 18.32
CA GLN A 73 -10.23 0.61 18.16
C GLN A 73 -10.39 -0.89 17.83
N PRO A 74 -11.36 -1.58 18.46
CA PRO A 74 -11.53 -3.03 18.29
C PRO A 74 -12.19 -3.41 16.95
N GLN A 75 -12.84 -2.47 16.27
CA GLN A 75 -13.62 -2.74 15.08
C GLN A 75 -12.92 -2.28 13.81
N ASP A 76 -12.89 -3.17 12.82
CA ASP A 76 -12.36 -2.87 11.50
C ASP A 76 -13.26 -1.88 10.75
N LYS A 77 -12.64 -0.86 10.15
CA LYS A 77 -13.22 -0.04 9.08
C LYS A 77 -12.83 -0.63 7.74
N THR A 78 -13.58 -0.31 6.68
CA THR A 78 -13.24 -0.69 5.31
C THR A 78 -13.05 0.55 4.44
N ALA A 79 -12.15 0.47 3.46
CA ALA A 79 -11.89 1.51 2.49
C ALA A 79 -11.30 0.91 1.20
N LEU A 80 -11.13 1.76 0.18
CA LEU A 80 -10.44 1.42 -1.07
C LEU A 80 -9.04 2.03 -1.07
N ALA A 81 -8.00 1.22 -1.24
CA ALA A 81 -6.62 1.68 -1.15
C ALA A 81 -6.28 2.76 -2.19
N CYS A 82 -6.93 2.74 -3.37
CA CYS A 82 -6.73 3.78 -4.39
C CYS A 82 -7.32 5.15 -4.02
N ARG A 83 -8.21 5.22 -3.02
CA ARG A 83 -8.89 6.45 -2.56
C ARG A 83 -8.52 6.82 -1.12
N PHE A 84 -7.59 6.09 -0.51
CA PHE A 84 -7.18 6.28 0.87
C PHE A 84 -5.71 6.73 0.89
N GLU A 85 -5.39 7.83 1.59
CA GLU A 85 -4.01 8.31 1.71
C GLU A 85 -3.23 7.49 2.74
N ALA A 86 -2.00 7.07 2.41
CA ALA A 86 -1.12 6.38 3.34
C ALA A 86 -0.67 7.33 4.47
N ARG A 87 -0.76 6.86 5.72
CA ARG A 87 -0.39 7.62 6.92
C ARG A 87 0.16 6.73 8.01
N ASP A 88 0.95 7.33 8.90
CA ASP A 88 1.57 6.65 10.05
C ASP A 88 0.55 5.96 10.96
N GLY A 89 0.91 4.79 11.48
CA GLY A 89 0.13 4.06 12.49
C GLY A 89 -1.12 3.36 11.96
N LEU A 90 -1.27 3.27 10.63
CA LEU A 90 -2.34 2.49 10.01
C LEU A 90 -2.08 0.99 10.23
N VAL A 91 -3.09 0.27 10.73
CA VAL A 91 -3.03 -1.18 10.92
C VAL A 91 -4.01 -1.85 9.97
N ILE A 92 -3.50 -2.51 8.94
CA ILE A 92 -4.28 -3.22 7.93
C ILE A 92 -4.45 -4.67 8.36
N THR A 93 -5.70 -5.05 8.60
CA THR A 93 -6.07 -6.34 9.19
C THR A 93 -6.46 -7.36 8.14
N ARG A 94 -6.95 -6.92 6.97
CA ARG A 94 -7.31 -7.75 5.82
C ARG A 94 -7.11 -6.99 4.52
N LEU A 95 -6.86 -7.74 3.44
CA LEU A 95 -6.70 -7.24 2.08
C LEU A 95 -7.60 -8.04 1.13
N ALA A 96 -8.07 -7.39 0.06
CA ALA A 96 -8.68 -8.09 -1.06
C ALA A 96 -7.65 -9.03 -1.72
N PRO A 97 -8.05 -10.21 -2.24
CA PRO A 97 -7.12 -11.20 -2.82
C PRO A 97 -6.27 -10.69 -3.98
N GLN A 98 -6.73 -9.66 -4.69
CA GLN A 98 -6.01 -9.03 -5.79
C GLN A 98 -4.79 -8.23 -5.31
N VAL A 99 -4.78 -7.79 -4.04
CA VAL A 99 -3.65 -7.06 -3.45
C VAL A 99 -2.56 -8.05 -3.01
N ARG A 100 -1.66 -8.32 -3.95
CA ARG A 100 -0.47 -9.15 -3.72
C ARG A 100 0.75 -8.26 -3.46
N ILE A 101 1.34 -8.38 -2.28
CA ILE A 101 2.52 -7.63 -1.86
C ILE A 101 3.61 -8.65 -1.53
N LYS A 102 4.74 -8.55 -2.25
CA LYS A 102 5.91 -9.41 -2.11
C LYS A 102 6.40 -9.44 -0.67
N GLY A 103 6.47 -10.63 -0.08
CA GLY A 103 6.91 -10.79 1.30
C GLY A 103 5.86 -10.35 2.34
N VAL A 104 4.59 -10.20 1.95
CA VAL A 104 3.47 -9.99 2.87
C VAL A 104 2.29 -10.92 2.52
N THR A 105 1.80 -10.86 1.27
CA THR A 105 0.68 -11.70 0.76
C THR A 105 1.02 -12.54 -0.46
N GLU A 106 2.23 -12.37 -1.02
CA GLU A 106 2.87 -13.26 -2.00
C GLU A 106 4.04 -13.99 -1.33
#